data_AF-A0A424Y1F2-F1
#
_entry.id   AF-A0A424Y1F2-F1
#
_cell.length_a   1.000
_cell.length_b   1.000
_cell.length_c   1.000
_cell.angle_alpha   90.00
_cell.angle_beta   90.00
_cell.angle_gamma   90.00
#
_symmetry.space_group_name_H-M   'P 1'
#
loop_
_entity.id
_entity.type
_entity.pdbx_description
1 polymer ?
#
loop_
_entity_poly.entity_id
_entity_poly.type
_entity_poly.pdbx_seq_one_letter_code
_entity_poly.pdbx_strand_id
1 'polypeptide(L)'
;MDNHLHLVVRGELEDITTALKKVNIRYAMKLNKEKERVGHVFQDRYKSEIIHNEMHLLHVIRYIHNNPVKAKIVRSPEDYQWSSFGSYAGKDSEIIEGKVKQEILEIAGGLDSFLYFHREKDYTEFMDTPEEVENNREEHAQTIIKDYLNDNGIVELGPGKSSSKHMDKIVKLLLKSTSLSHRKVAKMLEIDNNRVHSISRSISKE
;
A
#
# COMPACT_ATOMS: atom_id res chain seq x y z
N MET A 1 -0.33 7.70 -11.59
CA MET A 1 -1.39 8.32 -10.79
C MET A 1 -1.95 9.43 -11.65
N ASP A 2 -3.11 9.22 -12.24
CA ASP A 2 -3.76 10.17 -13.16
C ASP A 2 -4.73 11.12 -12.44
N ASN A 3 -5.16 10.77 -11.22
CA ASN A 3 -6.19 11.49 -10.46
C ASN A 3 -5.74 12.04 -9.08
N HIS A 4 -4.59 11.63 -8.54
CA HIS A 4 -4.06 12.14 -7.27
C HIS A 4 -2.53 12.02 -7.15
N LEU A 5 -1.95 12.56 -6.08
CA LEU A 5 -0.50 12.55 -5.80
C LEU A 5 -0.23 12.19 -4.34
N HIS A 6 0.91 11.53 -4.09
CA HIS A 6 1.43 11.21 -2.75
C HIS A 6 2.80 11.84 -2.59
N LEU A 7 3.07 12.46 -1.43
CA LEU A 7 4.32 13.17 -1.15
C LEU A 7 4.83 12.82 0.24
N VAL A 8 6.14 12.70 0.38
CA VAL A 8 6.85 12.79 1.66
C VAL A 8 7.46 14.17 1.76
N VAL A 9 7.17 14.89 2.84
CA VAL A 9 7.66 16.24 3.06
C VAL A 9 8.23 16.35 4.47
N ARG A 10 9.37 17.03 4.60
CA ARG A 10 10.02 17.34 5.87
C ARG A 10 10.05 18.85 6.07
N GLY A 11 9.62 19.31 7.24
CA GLY A 11 9.60 20.73 7.60
C GLY A 11 8.59 21.02 8.71
N GLU A 12 8.49 22.28 9.09
CA GLU A 12 7.50 22.74 10.07
C GLU A 12 6.08 22.65 9.49
N LEU A 13 5.13 22.22 10.32
CA LEU A 13 3.75 21.96 9.88
C LEU A 13 3.09 23.21 9.27
N GLU A 14 3.35 24.38 9.85
CA GLU A 14 2.81 25.67 9.38
C GLU A 14 3.33 26.03 7.98
N ASP A 15 4.62 25.80 7.75
CA ASP A 15 5.27 26.07 6.46
C ASP A 15 4.77 25.11 5.39
N ILE A 16 4.69 23.81 5.70
CA ILE A 16 4.15 22.78 4.79
C ILE A 16 2.71 23.12 4.42
N THR A 17 1.87 23.44 5.41
CA THR A 17 0.46 23.79 5.19
C THR A 17 0.33 25.02 4.30
N THR A 18 1.14 26.05 4.56
CA THR A 18 1.15 27.28 3.76
C THR A 18 1.62 27.04 2.33
N ALA A 19 2.67 26.23 2.15
CA ALA A 19 3.21 25.87 0.85
C ALA A 19 2.20 25.07 0.02
N LEU A 20 1.63 24.00 0.58
CA LEU A 20 0.64 23.16 -0.11
C LEU A 20 -0.62 23.94 -0.48
N LYS A 21 -1.11 24.84 0.40
CA LYS A 21 -2.22 25.73 0.08
C LYS A 21 -1.91 26.60 -1.14
N LYS A 22 -0.73 27.22 -1.20
CA LYS A 22 -0.32 28.07 -2.32
C LYS A 22 -0.20 27.26 -3.62
N VAL A 23 0.42 26.07 -3.57
CA VAL A 23 0.57 25.18 -4.73
C VAL A 23 -0.80 24.76 -5.27
N ASN A 24 -1.69 24.27 -4.41
CA ASN A 24 -3.02 23.80 -4.81
C ASN A 24 -3.86 24.94 -5.40
N ILE A 25 -3.88 26.13 -4.79
CA ILE A 25 -4.61 27.28 -5.33
C ILE A 25 -4.09 27.66 -6.72
N ARG A 26 -2.77 27.78 -6.88
CA ARG A 26 -2.16 28.17 -8.17
C ARG A 26 -2.43 27.13 -9.25
N TYR A 27 -2.31 25.85 -8.92
CA TYR A 27 -2.62 24.76 -9.84
C TYR A 27 -4.10 24.79 -10.27
N ALA A 28 -5.02 24.90 -9.31
CA ALA A 28 -6.46 24.95 -9.57
C ALA A 28 -6.83 26.13 -10.48
N MET A 29 -6.32 27.33 -10.18
CA MET A 29 -6.55 28.53 -11.00
C MET A 29 -5.99 28.37 -12.42
N LYS A 30 -4.76 27.85 -12.55
CA LYS A 30 -4.12 27.63 -13.84
C LYS A 30 -4.91 26.63 -14.69
N LEU A 31 -5.24 25.47 -14.11
CA LEU A 31 -5.97 24.41 -14.81
C LEU A 31 -7.39 24.87 -15.21
N ASN A 32 -8.08 25.62 -14.34
CA ASN A 32 -9.39 26.18 -14.66
C ASN A 32 -9.31 27.17 -15.85
N LYS A 33 -8.30 28.05 -15.83
CA LYS A 33 -8.06 29.00 -16.93
C LYS A 33 -7.73 28.30 -18.25
N GLU A 34 -6.85 27.29 -18.22
CA GLU A 34 -6.43 26.54 -19.41
C GLU A 34 -7.53 25.66 -19.99
N LYS A 35 -8.46 25.18 -19.17
CA LYS A 35 -9.59 24.34 -19.56
C LYS A 35 -10.90 25.11 -19.71
N GLU A 36 -10.87 26.44 -19.63
CA GLU A 36 -12.04 27.33 -19.71
C GLU A 36 -13.19 26.89 -18.79
N ARG A 37 -12.86 26.39 -17.60
CA ARG A 37 -13.82 25.88 -16.62
C ARG A 37 -13.82 26.71 -15.35
N VAL A 38 -14.91 26.58 -14.59
CA VAL A 38 -15.08 27.18 -13.27
C VAL A 38 -15.39 26.10 -12.23
N GLY A 39 -15.18 26.41 -10.94
CA GLY A 39 -15.47 25.49 -9.84
C GLY A 39 -14.25 24.72 -9.32
N HIS A 40 -14.53 23.68 -8.52
CA HIS A 40 -13.52 22.94 -7.79
C HIS A 40 -12.64 22.06 -8.71
N VAL A 41 -11.35 21.98 -8.39
CA VAL A 41 -10.38 21.13 -9.09
C VAL A 41 -10.06 19.89 -8.28
N PHE A 42 -9.79 20.08 -6.99
CA PHE A 42 -9.56 19.00 -6.04
C PHE A 42 -10.88 18.60 -5.40
N GLN A 43 -11.08 17.31 -5.20
CA GLN A 43 -12.28 16.74 -4.60
C GLN A 43 -12.43 17.11 -3.12
N ASP A 44 -11.32 17.17 -2.38
CA ASP A 44 -11.27 17.51 -0.95
C ASP A 44 -9.92 18.14 -0.59
N ARG A 45 -9.73 18.51 0.69
CA ARG A 45 -8.43 18.85 1.27
C ARG A 45 -7.49 17.65 1.20
N TYR A 46 -6.18 17.93 1.17
CA TYR A 46 -5.19 16.88 1.30
C TYR A 46 -5.34 16.20 2.67
N LYS A 47 -5.03 14.91 2.71
CA LYS A 47 -4.87 14.17 3.96
C LYS A 47 -3.38 14.09 4.29
N SER A 48 -3.05 13.95 5.57
CA SER A 48 -1.66 13.87 6.04
C SER A 48 -1.52 12.98 7.26
N GLU A 49 -0.41 12.25 7.34
CA GLU A 49 -0.04 11.40 8.47
C GLU A 49 1.42 11.67 8.86
N ILE A 50 1.73 11.61 10.17
CA ILE A 50 3.07 11.85 10.68
C ILE A 50 3.91 10.58 10.52
N ILE A 51 5.10 10.73 9.96
CA ILE A 51 6.09 9.64 9.90
C ILE A 51 6.85 9.62 11.23
N HIS A 52 6.66 8.55 12.00
CA HIS A 52 7.16 8.44 13.37
C HIS A 52 8.59 7.91 13.51
N ASN A 53 9.10 7.18 12.51
CA ASN A 53 10.43 6.59 12.53
C ASN A 53 10.93 6.26 11.12
N GLU A 54 12.21 5.89 11.03
CA GLU A 54 12.90 5.58 9.78
C GLU A 54 12.32 4.38 9.02
N MET A 55 11.91 3.32 9.74
CA MET A 55 11.26 2.18 9.09
C MET A 55 9.91 2.59 8.47
N HIS A 56 9.11 3.36 9.20
CA HIS A 56 7.87 3.93 8.67
C HIS A 56 8.15 4.81 7.44
N LEU A 57 9.21 5.62 7.47
CA LEU A 57 9.64 6.43 6.32
C LEU A 57 9.92 5.56 5.09
N LEU A 58 10.71 4.48 5.23
CA LEU A 58 11.02 3.57 4.13
C LEU A 58 9.76 2.91 3.56
N HIS A 59 8.86 2.44 4.43
CA HIS A 59 7.57 1.86 4.03
C HIS A 59 6.73 2.85 3.23
N VAL A 60 6.61 4.11 3.68
CA VAL A 60 5.89 5.15 2.94
C VAL A 60 6.52 5.43 1.59
N ILE A 61 7.85 5.57 1.53
CA ILE A 61 8.57 5.80 0.27
C ILE A 61 8.31 4.66 -0.73
N ARG A 62 8.41 3.41 -0.26
CA ARG A 62 8.13 2.24 -1.08
C ARG A 62 6.70 2.20 -1.58
N TYR A 63 5.73 2.51 -0.72
CA TYR A 63 4.33 2.58 -1.09
C TYR A 63 4.09 3.63 -2.19
N ILE A 64 4.66 4.84 -2.05
CA ILE A 64 4.55 5.90 -3.07
C ILE A 64 5.16 5.45 -4.39
N HIS A 65 6.35 4.84 -4.35
CA HIS A 65 7.03 4.38 -5.55
C HIS A 65 6.30 3.23 -6.27
N ASN A 66 5.64 2.33 -5.52
CA ASN A 66 4.90 1.20 -6.09
C ASN A 66 3.45 1.51 -6.48
N ASN A 67 2.88 2.64 -6.06
CA ASN A 67 1.52 3.04 -6.40
C ASN A 67 1.22 3.02 -7.92
N PRO A 68 2.08 3.56 -8.81
CA PRO A 68 1.87 3.46 -10.25
C PRO A 68 1.83 2.03 -10.79
N VAL A 69 2.58 1.10 -10.18
CA VAL A 69 2.56 -0.34 -10.54
C VAL A 69 1.26 -0.97 -10.09
N LYS A 70 0.85 -0.70 -8.85
CA LYS A 70 -0.41 -1.16 -8.26
C LYS A 70 -1.63 -0.68 -9.04
N ALA A 71 -1.62 0.57 -9.50
CA ALA A 71 -2.62 1.15 -10.39
C ALA A 71 -2.54 0.63 -11.84
N LYS A 72 -1.62 -0.31 -12.14
CA LYS A 72 -1.40 -0.92 -13.46
C LYS A 72 -1.05 0.09 -14.57
N ILE A 73 -0.47 1.23 -14.20
CA ILE A 73 -0.06 2.28 -15.14
C ILE A 73 1.29 1.91 -15.77
N VAL A 74 2.17 1.31 -14.98
CA VAL A 74 3.49 0.81 -15.41
C VAL A 74 3.73 -0.59 -14.86
N ARG A 75 4.69 -1.32 -15.41
CA ARG A 75 5.06 -2.67 -14.93
C ARG A 75 6.08 -2.64 -13.79
N SER A 76 6.94 -1.62 -13.77
CA SER A 76 7.98 -1.45 -12.75
C SER A 76 8.00 0.00 -12.26
N PRO A 77 8.39 0.27 -10.99
CA PRO A 77 8.45 1.62 -10.44
C PRO A 77 9.36 2.56 -11.23
N GLU A 78 10.46 2.04 -11.79
CA GLU A 78 11.38 2.85 -12.61
C GLU A 78 10.77 3.39 -13.90
N ASP A 79 9.69 2.81 -14.41
CA ASP A 79 9.08 3.23 -15.66
C ASP A 79 8.12 4.42 -15.48
N TYR A 80 7.81 4.78 -14.23
CA TYR A 80 6.96 5.91 -13.94
C TYR A 80 7.77 7.21 -13.78
N GLN A 81 7.85 7.98 -14.86
CA GLN A 81 8.62 9.23 -14.95
C GLN A 81 8.22 10.32 -13.93
N TRP A 82 7.01 10.25 -13.37
CA TRP A 82 6.47 11.24 -12.42
C TRP A 82 6.65 10.81 -10.97
N SER A 83 7.74 10.11 -10.66
CA SER A 83 8.09 9.62 -9.33
C SER A 83 9.59 9.70 -9.11
N SER A 84 10.00 9.96 -7.87
CA SER A 84 11.40 10.01 -7.45
C SER A 84 12.14 8.68 -7.57
N PHE A 85 11.45 7.55 -7.77
CA PHE A 85 12.12 6.24 -7.86
C PHE A 85 13.22 6.20 -8.92
N GLY A 86 13.01 6.87 -10.06
CA GLY A 86 14.01 6.98 -11.13
C GLY A 86 15.33 7.59 -10.66
N SER A 87 15.29 8.57 -9.75
CA SER A 87 16.47 9.20 -9.17
C SER A 87 17.31 8.23 -8.34
N TYR A 88 16.71 7.17 -7.78
CA TYR A 88 17.42 6.11 -7.06
C TYR A 88 17.94 5.04 -8.01
N ALA A 89 17.13 4.61 -8.98
CA ALA A 89 17.42 3.52 -9.91
C ALA A 89 18.43 3.88 -11.03
N GLY A 90 19.07 5.04 -10.96
CA GLY A 90 20.07 5.47 -11.94
C GLY A 90 19.49 5.96 -13.27
N LYS A 91 18.20 6.31 -13.31
CA LYS A 91 17.61 7.05 -14.43
C LYS A 91 17.86 8.55 -14.26
N ASP A 92 17.86 9.26 -15.38
CA ASP A 92 17.97 10.73 -15.40
C ASP A 92 16.68 11.34 -14.86
N SER A 93 16.68 11.68 -13.56
CA SER A 93 15.51 12.21 -12.84
C SER A 93 15.98 13.17 -11.75
N GLU A 94 15.49 14.40 -11.80
CA GLU A 94 15.85 15.49 -10.89
C GLU A 94 14.74 15.79 -9.86
N ILE A 95 13.80 14.86 -9.64
CA ILE A 95 12.65 15.07 -8.74
C ILE A 95 13.10 15.29 -7.28
N ILE A 96 14.22 14.70 -6.87
CA ILE A 96 14.76 14.84 -5.51
C ILE A 96 16.22 15.29 -5.54
N GLU A 97 16.60 16.04 -4.50
CA GLU A 97 17.97 16.48 -4.29
C GLU A 97 18.90 15.31 -3.93
N GLY A 98 20.16 15.38 -4.38
CA GLY A 98 21.17 14.35 -4.13
C GLY A 98 21.41 14.08 -2.63
N LYS A 99 21.32 15.10 -1.78
CA LYS A 99 21.45 14.95 -0.32
C LYS A 99 20.32 14.13 0.28
N VAL A 100 19.07 14.40 -0.13
CA VAL A 100 17.90 13.63 0.32
C VAL A 100 18.00 12.20 -0.16
N LYS A 101 18.42 11.98 -1.41
CA LYS A 101 18.71 10.65 -1.94
C LYS A 101 19.70 9.88 -1.06
N GLN A 102 20.82 10.52 -0.70
CA GLN A 102 21.85 9.89 0.15
C GLN A 102 21.31 9.53 1.53
N GLU A 103 20.61 10.44 2.21
CA GLU A 103 19.99 10.19 3.53
C GLU A 103 19.05 8.97 3.50
N ILE A 104 18.18 8.88 2.49
CA ILE A 104 17.27 7.74 2.34
C ILE A 104 18.03 6.43 2.07
N LEU A 105 19.09 6.48 1.25
CA LEU A 105 19.91 5.29 0.97
C LEU A 105 20.69 4.84 2.20
N GLU A 106 21.18 5.76 3.04
CA GLU A 106 21.84 5.43 4.30
C GLU A 106 20.87 4.72 5.26
N ILE A 107 19.66 5.27 5.43
CA ILE A 107 18.60 4.65 6.25
C ILE A 107 18.24 3.24 5.72
N ALA A 108 18.19 3.08 4.40
CA ALA A 108 17.88 1.79 3.77
C ALA A 108 19.02 0.77 3.83
N GLY A 109 20.22 1.16 4.27
CA GLY A 109 21.41 0.29 4.26
C GLY A 109 22.05 0.12 2.88
N GLY A 110 21.95 1.14 2.03
CA GLY A 110 22.54 1.19 0.69
C GLY A 110 21.55 0.99 -0.46
N LEU A 111 22.03 1.19 -1.69
CA LEU A 111 21.21 1.08 -2.91
C LEU A 111 20.63 -0.33 -3.11
N ASP A 112 21.45 -1.37 -2.93
CA ASP A 112 21.00 -2.75 -3.13
C ASP A 112 19.90 -3.13 -2.14
N SER A 113 20.08 -2.79 -0.86
CA SER A 113 19.09 -2.98 0.19
C SER A 113 17.81 -2.20 -0.09
N PHE A 114 17.92 -0.95 -0.56
CA PHE A 114 16.77 -0.14 -0.96
C PHE A 114 15.99 -0.77 -2.12
N LEU A 115 16.67 -1.20 -3.19
CA LEU A 115 16.05 -1.83 -4.34
C LEU A 115 15.43 -3.19 -3.99
N TYR A 116 16.11 -3.97 -3.13
CA TYR A 116 15.58 -5.22 -2.60
C TYR A 116 14.30 -4.97 -1.80
N PHE A 117 14.33 -4.03 -0.85
CA PHE A 117 13.18 -3.63 -0.05
C PHE A 117 11.98 -3.22 -0.92
N HIS A 118 12.21 -2.50 -2.03
CA HIS A 118 11.13 -2.09 -2.94
C HIS A 118 10.48 -3.24 -3.71
N ARG A 119 11.17 -4.37 -3.89
CA ARG A 119 10.69 -5.55 -4.62
C ARG A 119 9.96 -6.56 -3.75
N GLU A 120 10.11 -6.49 -2.44
CA GLU A 120 9.39 -7.38 -1.55
C GLU A 120 7.86 -7.16 -1.69
N LYS A 121 7.06 -8.01 -1.04
CA LYS A 121 5.64 -7.70 -0.82
C LYS A 121 5.48 -6.88 0.46
N ASP A 122 4.59 -5.90 0.45
CA ASP A 122 4.28 -5.08 1.62
C ASP A 122 2.77 -4.96 1.72
N TYR A 123 2.27 -5.29 2.91
CA TYR A 123 0.86 -5.30 3.23
C TYR A 123 0.54 -4.31 4.35
N THR A 124 1.49 -3.43 4.66
CA THR A 124 1.24 -2.25 5.48
C THR A 124 0.05 -1.49 4.89
N GLU A 125 -0.94 -1.24 5.73
CA GLU A 125 -2.10 -0.44 5.34
C GLU A 125 -1.72 1.04 5.44
N PHE A 126 -1.85 1.76 4.33
CA PHE A 126 -1.65 3.21 4.27
C PHE A 126 -2.99 3.92 4.14
N MET A 127 -2.95 5.25 4.25
CA MET A 127 -4.10 6.11 4.08
C MET A 127 -4.58 6.16 2.62
N ASP A 128 -5.33 5.14 2.25
CA ASP A 128 -5.93 4.93 0.93
C ASP A 128 -7.45 5.18 0.98
N THR A 129 -8.13 5.06 -0.17
CA THR A 129 -9.59 4.97 -0.18
C THR A 129 -10.05 3.66 0.48
N PRO A 130 -11.26 3.61 1.09
CA PRO A 130 -11.77 2.37 1.69
C PRO A 130 -11.82 1.19 0.72
N GLU A 131 -12.06 1.47 -0.57
CA GLU A 131 -12.05 0.47 -1.64
C GLU A 131 -10.64 -0.08 -1.89
N GLU A 132 -9.64 0.79 -2.02
CA GLU A 132 -8.24 0.38 -2.19
C GLU A 132 -7.74 -0.40 -0.97
N VAL A 133 -8.06 0.04 0.25
CA VAL A 133 -7.69 -0.67 1.48
C VAL A 133 -8.28 -2.09 1.49
N GLU A 134 -9.57 -2.23 1.17
CA GLU A 134 -10.22 -3.54 1.14
C GLU A 134 -9.61 -4.44 0.04
N ASN A 135 -9.37 -3.90 -1.16
CA ASN A 135 -8.72 -4.62 -2.25
C ASN A 135 -7.32 -5.13 -1.84
N ASN A 136 -6.54 -4.32 -1.13
CA ASN A 136 -5.20 -4.73 -0.64
C ASN A 136 -5.28 -5.88 0.36
N ARG A 137 -6.25 -5.81 1.28
CA ARG A 137 -6.46 -6.86 2.29
C ARG A 137 -6.87 -8.17 1.64
N GLU A 138 -7.70 -8.11 0.59
CA GLU A 138 -8.09 -9.29 -0.20
C GLU A 138 -6.90 -9.89 -0.96
N GLU A 139 -6.08 -9.07 -1.60
CA GLU A 139 -4.88 -9.52 -2.31
C GLU A 139 -3.87 -10.19 -1.34
N HIS A 140 -3.69 -9.61 -0.16
CA HIS A 140 -2.89 -10.19 0.90
C HIS A 140 -3.45 -11.56 1.33
N ALA A 141 -4.75 -11.63 1.60
CA ALA A 141 -5.41 -12.88 1.97
C ALA A 141 -5.29 -13.97 0.90
N GLN A 142 -5.45 -13.62 -0.38
CA GLN A 142 -5.25 -14.55 -1.50
C GLN A 142 -3.81 -15.07 -1.55
N THR A 143 -2.83 -14.19 -1.32
CA THR A 143 -1.43 -14.61 -1.24
C THR A 143 -1.21 -15.58 -0.08
N ILE A 144 -1.70 -15.27 1.12
CA ILE A 144 -1.60 -16.17 2.29
C ILE A 144 -2.20 -17.54 1.99
N ILE A 145 -3.39 -17.58 1.38
CA ILE A 145 -4.05 -18.84 1.01
C ILE A 145 -3.17 -19.61 0.02
N LYS A 146 -2.72 -18.96 -1.06
CA LYS A 146 -1.90 -19.59 -2.09
C LYS A 146 -0.60 -20.16 -1.52
N ASP A 147 0.12 -19.38 -0.73
CA ASP A 147 1.39 -19.78 -0.14
C ASP A 147 1.18 -20.95 0.83
N TYR A 148 0.14 -20.88 1.68
CA TYR A 148 -0.23 -21.98 2.57
C TYR A 148 -0.52 -23.28 1.82
N LEU A 149 -1.30 -23.20 0.73
CA LEU A 149 -1.64 -24.36 -0.09
C LEU A 149 -0.38 -24.98 -0.73
N ASN A 150 0.49 -24.15 -1.30
CA ASN A 150 1.75 -24.60 -1.90
C ASN A 150 2.66 -25.28 -0.87
N ASP A 151 2.86 -24.66 0.30
CA ASP A 151 3.71 -25.19 1.37
C ASP A 151 3.22 -26.54 1.91
N ASN A 152 1.92 -26.81 1.78
CA ASN A 152 1.30 -28.06 2.21
C ASN A 152 1.03 -29.02 1.04
N GLY A 153 1.43 -28.70 -0.19
CA GLY A 153 1.20 -29.53 -1.38
C GLY A 153 -0.28 -29.73 -1.73
N ILE A 154 -1.14 -28.77 -1.39
CA ILE A 154 -2.58 -28.84 -1.59
C ILE A 154 -2.93 -28.08 -2.88
N VAL A 155 -3.54 -28.76 -3.84
CA VAL A 155 -3.99 -28.14 -5.10
C VAL A 155 -5.32 -27.41 -4.90
N GLU A 156 -6.23 -27.99 -4.14
CA GLU A 156 -7.56 -27.44 -3.87
C GLU A 156 -8.11 -27.99 -2.55
N LEU A 157 -8.90 -27.19 -1.83
CA LEU A 157 -9.57 -27.60 -0.61
C LEU A 157 -10.83 -28.41 -0.95
N GLY A 158 -10.69 -29.72 -1.14
CA GLY A 158 -11.83 -30.63 -1.34
C GLY A 158 -12.59 -30.98 -0.05
N PRO A 159 -13.72 -31.69 -0.12
CA PRO A 159 -14.49 -32.11 1.06
C PRO A 159 -13.74 -33.18 1.89
N GLY A 160 -13.70 -33.05 3.22
CA GLY A 160 -13.15 -34.08 4.13
C GLY A 160 -12.58 -33.56 5.46
N LYS A 161 -12.29 -34.47 6.40
CA LYS A 161 -11.76 -34.13 7.74
C LYS A 161 -10.37 -33.49 7.70
N SER A 162 -9.48 -33.95 6.82
CA SER A 162 -8.14 -33.36 6.65
C SER A 162 -8.24 -31.93 6.12
N SER A 163 -9.08 -31.73 5.10
CA SER A 163 -9.41 -30.40 4.55
C SER A 163 -9.97 -29.46 5.62
N SER A 164 -10.81 -29.95 6.53
CA SER A 164 -11.31 -29.15 7.66
C SER A 164 -10.21 -28.61 8.57
N LYS A 165 -9.15 -29.38 8.84
CA LYS A 165 -8.03 -28.93 9.69
C LYS A 165 -7.19 -27.86 9.00
N HIS A 166 -6.95 -28.00 7.69
CA HIS A 166 -6.28 -26.99 6.89
C HIS A 166 -7.11 -25.72 6.78
N MET A 167 -8.42 -25.84 6.57
CA MET A 167 -9.35 -24.71 6.55
C MET A 167 -9.29 -23.90 7.84
N ASP A 168 -9.32 -24.56 9.00
CA ASP A 168 -9.27 -23.86 10.28
C ASP A 168 -7.93 -23.14 10.47
N LYS A 169 -6.82 -23.73 10.01
CA LYS A 169 -5.49 -23.06 10.01
C LYS A 169 -5.45 -21.84 9.10
N ILE A 170 -6.01 -21.94 7.90
CA ILE A 170 -6.10 -20.82 6.94
C ILE A 170 -6.93 -19.69 7.56
N VAL A 171 -8.09 -19.99 8.14
CA VAL A 171 -8.92 -18.99 8.84
C VAL A 171 -8.11 -18.31 9.96
N LYS A 172 -7.41 -19.07 10.79
CA LYS A 172 -6.56 -18.50 11.85
C LYS A 172 -5.47 -17.58 11.28
N LEU A 173 -4.81 -17.98 10.19
CA LEU A 173 -3.78 -17.17 9.53
C LEU A 173 -4.37 -15.87 8.99
N LEU A 174 -5.48 -15.94 8.25
CA LEU A 174 -6.13 -14.76 7.66
C LEU A 174 -6.55 -13.76 8.73
N LEU A 175 -7.14 -14.22 9.84
CA LEU A 175 -7.58 -13.33 10.92
C LEU A 175 -6.41 -12.70 11.72
N LYS A 176 -5.25 -13.35 11.75
CA LYS A 176 -4.05 -12.82 12.43
C LYS A 176 -3.23 -11.89 11.54
N SER A 177 -3.18 -12.17 10.24
CA SER A 177 -2.29 -11.49 9.30
C SER A 177 -2.99 -10.44 8.44
N THR A 178 -4.32 -10.37 8.46
CA THR A 178 -5.10 -9.40 7.70
C THR A 178 -6.15 -8.73 8.58
N SER A 179 -6.54 -7.50 8.24
CA SER A 179 -7.63 -6.77 8.91
C SER A 179 -9.01 -7.09 8.32
N LEU A 180 -9.19 -8.24 7.67
CA LEU A 180 -10.45 -8.63 7.04
C LEU A 180 -11.53 -8.98 8.06
N SER A 181 -12.77 -8.61 7.75
CA SER A 181 -13.92 -9.02 8.57
C SER A 181 -14.19 -10.52 8.48
N HIS A 182 -14.77 -11.11 9.54
CA HIS A 182 -15.19 -12.52 9.55
C HIS A 182 -16.06 -12.87 8.33
N ARG A 183 -17.00 -11.99 7.98
CA ARG A 183 -17.90 -12.16 6.82
C ARG A 183 -17.11 -12.26 5.51
N LYS A 184 -16.05 -11.47 5.39
CA LYS A 184 -15.22 -11.44 4.19
C LYS A 184 -14.36 -12.70 4.08
N VAL A 185 -13.73 -13.12 5.17
CA VAL A 185 -13.01 -14.39 5.25
C VAL A 185 -13.92 -15.58 4.90
N ALA A 186 -15.14 -15.60 5.46
CA ALA A 186 -16.14 -16.63 5.16
C ALA A 186 -16.50 -16.68 3.67
N LYS A 187 -16.72 -15.51 3.06
CA LYS A 187 -17.00 -15.38 1.62
C LYS A 187 -15.82 -15.87 0.77
N MET A 188 -14.58 -15.50 1.13
CA MET A 188 -13.38 -15.86 0.37
C MET A 188 -13.10 -17.37 0.39
N LEU A 189 -13.43 -18.04 1.49
CA LEU A 189 -13.20 -19.48 1.65
C LEU A 189 -14.45 -20.32 1.34
N GLU A 190 -15.54 -19.70 0.92
CA GLU A 190 -16.83 -20.35 0.65
C GLU A 190 -17.35 -21.19 1.84
N ILE A 191 -17.21 -20.67 3.06
CA ILE A 191 -17.67 -21.32 4.30
C ILE A 191 -18.69 -20.47 5.05
N ASP A 192 -19.41 -21.11 5.97
CA ASP A 192 -20.37 -20.42 6.83
C ASP A 192 -19.69 -19.41 7.78
N ASN A 193 -20.29 -18.24 7.93
CA ASN A 193 -19.75 -17.18 8.79
C ASN A 193 -19.68 -17.59 10.27
N ASN A 194 -20.60 -18.45 10.75
CA ASN A 194 -20.56 -18.95 12.12
C ASN A 194 -19.36 -19.87 12.34
N ARG A 195 -18.90 -20.59 11.30
CA ARG A 195 -17.70 -21.42 11.37
C ARG A 195 -16.46 -20.55 11.60
N VAL A 196 -16.31 -19.46 10.84
CA VAL A 196 -15.22 -18.48 11.03
C VAL A 196 -15.27 -17.90 12.45
N HIS A 197 -16.46 -17.52 12.90
CA HIS A 197 -16.67 -16.96 14.23
C HIS A 197 -16.38 -17.98 15.36
N SER A 198 -16.65 -19.26 15.15
CA SER A 198 -16.28 -20.34 16.08
C SER A 198 -14.76 -20.50 16.18
N ILE A 199 -14.07 -20.47 15.04
CA ILE A 199 -12.61 -20.58 14.98
C ILE A 199 -11.94 -19.37 15.64
N SER A 200 -12.45 -18.15 15.42
CA SER A 200 -11.84 -16.94 16.01
C SER A 200 -11.87 -16.94 17.53
N ARG A 201 -12.93 -17.49 18.16
CA ARG A 201 -12.98 -17.68 19.62
C ARG A 201 -11.89 -18.61 20.17
N SER A 202 -11.36 -19.51 19.34
CA SER A 202 -10.25 -20.39 19.73
C SER A 202 -8.90 -19.68 19.69
N ILE A 203 -8.78 -18.57 18.95
CA ILE A 203 -7.56 -17.77 18.85
C ILE A 203 -7.37 -16.92 20.11
N SER A 204 -8.45 -16.35 20.66
CA SER A 204 -8.40 -15.50 21.86
C SER A 204 -8.07 -16.24 23.17
N LYS A 205 -7.85 -17.57 23.12
CA LYS A 205 -7.55 -18.42 24.27
C LYS A 205 -6.11 -18.96 24.27
N GLU A 206 -5.35 -18.68 23.22
CA GLU A 206 -3.91 -18.99 23.08
C GLU A 206 -3.09 -17.73 23.40
#